data_AF-A0A1Q6XQZ7-F1
#
_entry.id   AF-A0A1Q6XQZ7-F1
#
_cell.length_a   1.000
_cell.length_b   1.000
_cell.length_c   1.000
_cell.angle_alpha   90.00
_cell.angle_beta   90.00
_cell.angle_gamma   90.00
#
_symmetry.space_group_name_H-M   'P 1'
#
loop_
_entity.id
_entity.type
_entity.pdbx_description
1 polymer ?
#
loop_
_entity_poly.entity_id
_entity_poly.type
_entity_poly.pdbx_seq_one_letter_code
_entity_poly.pdbx_strand_id
1 'polypeptide(L)'
;LGHTVTFLIGDFTGMIGDPTGRSATRPPLSPEEIMRNAKTYMAQVYKILAPPPKTETRFNSEWFDKMKPADFVRLAAKVTVSQMLEREDFHKRFQEEKPIAMHELLYPLAQGYDSVALKADVELGGTDQKFNLLMGRELQRHFGQESQVVLTMPILEGLDGVQKMSKSLGNAIGINEPPLEIYGKIMSISDEMMWRYYELLTDVQIADIEKMKREWHPMEAKKDLARRIVTDFHSVEAARKAGEDWAKQFQKRETPDVIEQVMVSLSKIIAGSGEPINISSPPVDVQVLGRENGLKIAIPVRVDKLLAEAGLAESASDGGRKLKQGAVEIDGETVVRPKLAVPSPPRPLTVRVGRVMKLVAISDGPVPGLPSS
;
A
#
# COMPACT_ATOMS: atom_id res chain seq x y z
N LEU A 1 -9.75 21.44 23.61
CA LEU A 1 -8.63 22.19 24.23
C LEU A 1 -8.65 23.70 23.93
N GLY A 2 -9.39 24.18 22.90
CA GLY A 2 -9.67 25.62 22.75
C GLY A 2 -8.56 26.45 22.10
N HIS A 3 -7.47 25.82 21.64
CA HIS A 3 -6.39 26.50 20.91
C HIS A 3 -6.81 26.95 19.52
N THR A 4 -6.16 27.99 19.03
CA THR A 4 -6.26 28.49 17.64
C THR A 4 -5.20 27.79 16.78
N VAL A 5 -5.59 27.39 15.58
CA VAL A 5 -4.67 26.78 14.61
C VAL A 5 -4.31 27.81 13.55
N THR A 6 -3.02 28.03 13.32
CA THR A 6 -2.54 28.75 12.13
C THR A 6 -2.14 27.74 11.08
N PHE A 7 -2.92 27.63 10.01
CA PHE A 7 -2.57 26.84 8.84
C PHE A 7 -1.71 27.69 7.90
N LEU A 8 -0.40 27.47 7.97
CA LEU A 8 0.57 28.20 7.16
C LEU A 8 0.76 27.55 5.79
N ILE A 9 0.57 28.34 4.74
CA ILE A 9 0.86 27.98 3.36
C ILE A 9 2.26 28.52 3.03
N GLY A 10 3.17 27.60 2.77
CA GLY A 10 4.55 27.91 2.40
C GLY A 10 4.69 28.29 0.93
N ASP A 11 4.21 29.46 0.54
CA ASP A 11 4.29 29.94 -0.84
C ASP A 11 5.68 30.46 -1.20
N PHE A 12 6.38 31.14 -0.29
CA PHE A 12 7.78 31.47 -0.45
C PHE A 12 8.69 30.24 -0.29
N THR A 13 8.50 29.45 0.77
CA THR A 13 9.32 28.24 1.02
C THR A 13 9.14 27.18 -0.07
N GLY A 14 7.97 27.14 -0.72
CA GLY A 14 7.71 26.30 -1.89
C GLY A 14 8.59 26.63 -3.11
N MET A 15 9.05 27.88 -3.24
CA MET A 15 9.99 28.30 -4.29
C MET A 15 11.42 27.79 -4.03
N ILE A 16 11.81 27.68 -2.75
CA ILE A 16 13.12 27.12 -2.36
C ILE A 16 13.10 25.59 -2.53
N GLY A 17 12.02 24.94 -2.06
CA GLY A 17 11.87 23.49 -2.08
C GLY A 17 12.48 22.81 -0.85
N ASP A 18 11.64 22.10 -0.08
CA ASP A 18 12.06 21.36 1.10
C ASP A 18 12.99 20.18 0.74
N PRO A 19 14.24 20.13 1.25
CA PRO A 19 15.14 19.00 1.02
C PRO A 19 14.79 17.76 1.86
N THR A 20 13.81 17.83 2.79
CA THR A 20 13.61 16.83 3.85
C THR A 20 13.29 15.45 3.31
N GLY A 21 14.13 14.47 3.68
CA GLY A 21 14.01 13.08 3.25
C GLY A 21 14.26 12.85 1.75
N ARG A 22 14.93 13.78 1.07
CA ARG A 22 15.20 13.70 -0.38
C ARG A 22 16.68 13.49 -0.69
N SER A 23 16.93 12.69 -1.72
CA SER A 23 18.27 12.40 -2.24
C SER A 23 18.70 13.31 -3.40
N ALA A 24 17.82 14.19 -3.87
CA ALA A 24 18.05 15.10 -4.99
C ALA A 24 17.26 16.40 -4.82
N THR A 25 17.79 17.48 -5.41
CA THR A 25 17.18 18.83 -5.39
C THR A 25 15.81 18.81 -6.08
N ARG A 26 14.84 19.51 -5.49
CA ARG A 26 13.48 19.62 -6.03
C ARG A 26 13.44 20.69 -7.14
N PRO A 27 12.71 20.47 -8.25
CA PRO A 27 12.48 21.55 -9.21
C PRO A 27 11.68 22.68 -8.53
N PRO A 28 12.02 23.95 -8.78
CA PRO A 28 11.27 25.09 -8.26
C PRO A 28 9.86 25.12 -8.86
N LEU A 29 8.88 25.53 -8.06
CA LEU A 29 7.49 25.71 -8.50
C LEU A 29 7.25 27.17 -8.91
N SER A 30 6.39 27.39 -9.91
CA SER A 30 5.98 28.76 -10.26
C SER A 30 5.02 29.35 -9.21
N PRO A 31 4.96 30.69 -9.03
CA PRO A 31 3.99 31.32 -8.14
C PRO A 31 2.54 30.94 -8.47
N GLU A 32 2.20 30.82 -9.75
CA GLU A 32 0.87 30.41 -10.21
C GLU A 32 0.54 28.97 -9.80
N GLU A 33 1.51 28.05 -9.92
CA GLU A 33 1.36 26.67 -9.48
C GLU A 33 1.18 26.56 -7.98
N ILE A 34 1.97 27.33 -7.21
CA ILE A 34 1.89 27.42 -5.76
C ILE A 34 0.50 27.88 -5.33
N MET A 35 -0.01 28.97 -5.92
CA MET A 35 -1.33 29.51 -5.60
C MET A 35 -2.47 28.56 -6.02
N ARG A 36 -2.34 27.87 -7.15
CA ARG A 36 -3.30 26.82 -7.55
C ARG A 36 -3.31 25.68 -6.53
N ASN A 37 -2.15 25.21 -6.11
CA ASN A 37 -2.04 24.13 -5.14
C ASN A 37 -2.58 24.56 -3.76
N ALA A 38 -2.27 25.78 -3.32
CA ALA A 38 -2.77 26.37 -2.07
C ALA A 38 -4.29 26.32 -1.97
N LYS A 39 -5.02 26.71 -3.03
CA LYS A 39 -6.49 26.62 -3.08
C LYS A 39 -6.99 25.20 -2.86
N THR A 40 -6.34 24.22 -3.48
CA THR A 40 -6.72 22.82 -3.31
C THR A 40 -6.43 22.30 -1.91
N TYR A 41 -5.32 22.72 -1.29
CA TYR A 41 -4.97 22.35 0.08
C TYR A 41 -5.94 22.94 1.09
N MET A 42 -6.34 24.20 0.92
CA MET A 42 -7.32 24.83 1.80
C MET A 42 -8.67 24.09 1.76
N ALA A 43 -9.16 23.74 0.57
CA ALA A 43 -10.41 22.98 0.46
C ALA A 43 -10.33 21.60 1.13
N GLN A 44 -9.14 21.00 1.14
CA GLN A 44 -8.86 19.71 1.77
C GLN A 44 -8.72 19.80 3.28
N VAL A 45 -8.01 20.81 3.79
CA VAL A 45 -7.64 20.91 5.20
C VAL A 45 -8.86 21.12 6.09
N TYR A 46 -9.88 21.83 5.62
CA TYR A 46 -11.12 22.06 6.37
C TYR A 46 -12.01 20.81 6.49
N LYS A 47 -11.65 19.68 5.85
CA LYS A 47 -12.24 18.38 6.19
C LYS A 47 -11.77 17.87 7.56
N ILE A 48 -10.62 18.35 8.04
CA ILE A 48 -9.97 17.90 9.27
C ILE A 48 -9.98 19.03 10.32
N LEU A 49 -9.59 20.24 9.91
CA LEU A 49 -9.54 21.40 10.78
C LEU A 49 -10.89 22.12 10.85
N ALA A 50 -11.21 22.63 12.03
CA ALA A 50 -12.39 23.48 12.21
C ALA A 50 -12.27 24.75 11.35
N PRO A 51 -13.37 25.26 10.77
CA PRO A 51 -13.34 26.49 10.01
C PRO A 51 -13.04 27.72 10.89
N PRO A 52 -12.80 28.89 10.29
CA PRO A 52 -12.70 30.16 11.02
C PRO A 52 -13.88 30.36 12.00
N PRO A 53 -13.65 30.90 13.22
CA PRO A 53 -12.42 31.56 13.66
C PRO A 53 -11.38 30.63 14.33
N LYS A 54 -11.61 29.32 14.39
CA LYS A 54 -10.68 28.40 15.09
C LYS A 54 -9.41 28.09 14.31
N THR A 55 -9.47 28.20 12.99
CA THR A 55 -8.33 28.07 12.10
C THR A 55 -8.17 29.33 11.25
N GLU A 56 -6.98 29.93 11.31
CA GLU A 56 -6.54 31.03 10.47
C GLU A 56 -5.63 30.50 9.37
N THR A 57 -5.79 30.97 8.13
CA THR A 57 -4.86 30.64 7.04
C THR A 57 -3.91 31.81 6.82
N ARG A 58 -2.61 31.53 6.73
CA ARG A 58 -1.56 32.53 6.48
C ARG A 58 -0.62 32.08 5.37
N PHE A 59 0.06 33.03 4.75
CA PHE A 59 1.04 32.80 3.68
C PHE A 59 2.39 33.34 4.12
N ASN A 60 3.48 32.60 3.94
CA ASN A 60 4.78 33.08 4.41
C ASN A 60 5.39 34.19 3.53
N SER A 61 4.89 34.38 2.31
CA SER A 61 5.12 35.60 1.54
C SER A 61 4.76 36.89 2.29
N GLU A 62 3.81 36.85 3.24
CA GLU A 62 3.40 38.02 4.02
C GLU A 62 4.57 38.73 4.75
N TRP A 63 5.60 37.98 5.13
CA TRP A 63 6.83 38.50 5.72
C TRP A 63 8.02 38.41 4.78
N PHE A 64 8.15 37.36 3.98
CA PHE A 64 9.31 37.21 3.08
C PHE A 64 9.33 38.23 1.93
N ASP A 65 8.18 38.63 1.40
CA ASP A 65 8.13 39.66 0.34
C ASP A 65 8.56 41.04 0.84
N LYS A 66 8.53 41.24 2.17
CA LYS A 66 8.94 42.49 2.83
C LYS A 66 10.39 42.45 3.32
N MET A 67 11.03 41.27 3.32
CA MET A 67 12.42 41.14 3.74
C MET A 67 13.36 41.73 2.71
N LYS A 68 14.28 42.58 3.17
CA LYS A 68 15.37 43.08 2.32
C LYS A 68 16.50 42.04 2.29
N PRO A 69 17.38 42.06 1.28
CA PRO A 69 18.55 41.19 1.26
C PRO A 69 19.41 41.25 2.53
N ALA A 70 19.53 42.45 3.14
CA ALA A 70 20.23 42.61 4.41
C ALA A 70 19.58 41.85 5.58
N ASP A 71 18.25 41.66 5.56
CA ASP A 71 17.54 40.91 6.58
C ASP A 71 17.79 39.41 6.44
N PHE A 72 17.83 38.90 5.20
CA PHE A 72 18.25 37.53 4.91
C PHE A 72 19.69 37.25 5.37
N VAL A 73 20.62 38.20 5.15
CA VAL A 73 22.00 38.07 5.63
C VAL A 73 22.03 37.99 7.16
N ARG A 74 21.25 38.83 7.86
CA ARG A 74 21.17 38.79 9.33
C ARG A 74 20.54 37.51 9.85
N LEU A 75 19.56 36.95 9.13
CA LEU A 75 18.94 35.67 9.44
C LEU A 75 19.95 34.53 9.27
N ALA A 76 20.64 34.48 8.13
CA ALA A 76 21.68 33.49 7.86
C ALA A 76 22.84 33.54 8.87
N ALA A 77 23.17 34.73 9.37
CA ALA A 77 24.19 34.90 10.40
C ALA A 77 23.83 34.31 11.79
N LYS A 78 22.59 33.83 11.99
CA LYS A 78 22.16 33.18 13.25
C LYS A 78 22.55 31.72 13.36
N VAL A 79 22.97 31.11 12.25
CA VAL A 79 23.30 29.68 12.18
C VAL A 79 24.66 29.50 11.52
N THR A 80 25.24 28.32 11.72
CA THR A 80 26.46 27.92 11.03
C THR A 80 26.15 26.91 9.93
N VAL A 81 27.03 26.86 8.92
CA VAL A 81 26.99 25.81 7.89
C VAL A 81 27.12 24.43 8.55
N SER A 82 27.96 24.29 9.57
CA SER A 82 28.14 23.03 10.31
C SER A 82 26.82 22.51 10.89
N GLN A 83 26.02 23.37 11.52
CA GLN A 83 24.70 22.99 12.04
C GLN A 83 23.75 22.55 10.92
N MET A 84 23.79 23.18 9.74
CA MET A 84 23.00 22.73 8.60
C MET A 84 23.43 21.34 8.13
N LEU A 85 24.73 21.05 8.13
CA LEU A 85 25.28 19.75 7.74
C LEU A 85 25.07 18.63 8.78
N GLU A 86 24.60 18.95 9.99
CA GLU A 86 24.16 17.93 10.98
C GLU A 86 22.80 17.32 10.62
N ARG A 87 22.02 18.00 9.77
CA ARG A 87 20.76 17.49 9.27
C ARG A 87 21.01 16.24 8.41
N GLU A 88 20.29 15.15 8.69
CA GLU A 88 20.59 13.81 8.15
C GLU A 88 20.72 13.75 6.63
N ASP A 89 19.82 14.40 5.88
CA ASP A 89 19.83 14.44 4.42
C ASP A 89 21.00 15.24 3.84
N PHE A 90 21.37 16.37 4.47
CA PHE A 90 22.56 17.10 4.08
C PHE A 90 23.84 16.37 4.48
N HIS A 91 23.87 15.79 5.67
CA HIS A 91 24.98 14.98 6.16
C HIS A 91 25.28 13.85 5.19
N LYS A 92 24.24 13.07 4.83
CA LYS A 92 24.36 11.94 3.90
C LYS A 92 24.81 12.39 2.52
N ARG A 93 24.19 13.42 1.93
CA ARG A 93 24.58 13.93 0.61
C ARG A 93 26.02 14.45 0.60
N PHE A 94 26.43 15.14 1.67
CA PHE A 94 27.79 15.66 1.79
C PHE A 94 28.84 14.54 1.87
N GLN A 95 28.57 13.50 2.68
CA GLN A 95 29.44 12.32 2.77
C GLN A 95 29.48 11.50 1.48
N GLU A 96 28.37 11.42 0.76
CA GLU A 96 28.28 10.75 -0.55
C GLU A 96 28.78 11.63 -1.71
N GLU A 97 29.36 12.80 -1.42
CA GLU A 97 29.82 13.80 -2.41
C GLU A 97 28.74 14.20 -3.44
N LYS A 98 27.47 14.09 -3.05
CA LYS A 98 26.34 14.53 -3.87
C LYS A 98 26.19 16.04 -3.76
N PRO A 99 25.89 16.75 -4.88
CA PRO A 99 25.70 18.19 -4.85
C PRO A 99 24.64 18.60 -3.83
N ILE A 100 24.89 19.67 -3.07
CA ILE A 100 23.92 20.36 -2.22
C ILE A 100 23.91 21.81 -2.69
N ALA A 101 22.80 22.28 -3.23
CA ALA A 101 22.74 23.64 -3.74
C ALA A 101 22.61 24.66 -2.60
N MET A 102 23.24 25.82 -2.73
CA MET A 102 23.28 26.84 -1.67
C MET A 102 21.89 27.30 -1.23
N HIS A 103 20.92 27.37 -2.14
CA HIS A 103 19.55 27.76 -1.81
C HIS A 103 18.85 26.73 -0.89
N GLU A 104 19.22 25.45 -0.94
CA GLU A 104 18.63 24.41 -0.08
C GLU A 104 18.95 24.68 1.41
N LEU A 105 20.11 25.27 1.70
CA LEU A 105 20.51 25.67 3.06
C LEU A 105 19.67 26.82 3.62
N LEU A 106 18.96 27.55 2.75
CA LEU A 106 18.04 28.62 3.16
C LEU A 106 16.69 28.07 3.62
N TYR A 107 16.33 26.84 3.25
CA TYR A 107 15.01 26.28 3.57
C TYR A 107 14.77 26.17 5.08
N PRO A 108 15.66 25.57 5.90
CA PRO A 108 15.44 25.49 7.34
C PRO A 108 15.37 26.86 8.01
N LEU A 109 16.10 27.85 7.47
CA LEU A 109 16.05 29.23 7.96
C LEU A 109 14.72 29.91 7.64
N ALA A 110 14.23 29.74 6.42
CA ALA A 110 12.95 30.28 6.01
C ALA A 110 11.82 29.67 6.86
N GLN A 111 11.74 28.34 6.93
CA GLN A 111 10.72 27.69 7.77
C GLN A 111 10.86 28.07 9.24
N GLY A 112 12.07 28.11 9.80
CA GLY A 112 12.23 28.49 11.20
C GLY A 112 11.88 29.96 11.47
N TYR A 113 12.07 30.85 10.49
CA TYR A 113 11.63 32.25 10.60
C TYR A 113 10.12 32.39 10.55
N ASP A 114 9.40 31.47 9.91
CA ASP A 114 7.93 31.45 9.93
C ASP A 114 7.40 31.45 11.37
N SER A 115 8.02 30.67 12.26
CA SER A 115 7.66 30.61 13.68
C SER A 115 7.96 31.91 14.44
N VAL A 116 9.01 32.63 14.05
CA VAL A 116 9.33 33.97 14.58
C VAL A 116 8.29 34.99 14.14
N ALA A 117 7.89 34.95 12.86
CA ALA A 117 6.90 35.85 12.28
C ALA A 117 5.50 35.63 12.90
N LEU A 118 5.14 34.37 13.11
CA LEU A 118 3.86 33.96 13.70
C LEU A 118 3.82 34.03 15.22
N LYS A 119 4.99 34.14 15.89
CA LYS A 119 5.13 33.98 17.35
C LYS A 119 4.48 32.67 17.84
N ALA A 120 4.77 31.57 17.14
CA ALA A 120 4.11 30.30 17.38
C ALA A 120 4.47 29.72 18.76
N ASP A 121 3.46 29.34 19.54
CA ASP A 121 3.63 28.63 20.81
C ASP A 121 3.94 27.14 20.61
N VAL A 122 3.35 26.54 19.57
CA VAL A 122 3.49 25.12 19.23
C VAL A 122 3.56 24.99 17.71
N GLU A 123 4.52 24.22 17.20
CA GLU A 123 4.57 23.84 15.80
C GLU A 123 4.49 22.31 15.67
N LEU A 124 3.57 21.85 14.82
CA LEU A 124 3.36 20.44 14.53
C LEU A 124 4.06 20.07 13.23
N GLY A 125 4.67 18.89 13.18
CA GLY A 125 5.23 18.36 11.95
C GLY A 125 5.42 16.84 11.99
N GLY A 126 5.78 16.24 10.86
CA GLY A 126 6.22 14.84 10.84
C GLY A 126 7.57 14.68 11.54
N THR A 127 7.94 13.45 11.91
CA THR A 127 9.28 13.17 12.47
C THR A 127 10.41 13.57 11.53
N ASP A 128 10.16 13.59 10.22
CA ASP A 128 11.08 14.06 9.20
C ASP A 128 11.36 15.57 9.29
N GLN A 129 10.44 16.36 9.83
CA GLN A 129 10.57 17.81 10.00
C GLN A 129 11.31 18.23 11.28
N LYS A 130 11.75 17.28 12.11
CA LYS A 130 12.34 17.57 13.43
C LYS A 130 13.44 18.63 13.39
N PHE A 131 14.33 18.58 12.40
CA PHE A 131 15.40 19.58 12.27
C PHE A 131 14.84 20.99 12.04
N ASN A 132 13.88 21.14 11.12
CA ASN A 132 13.30 22.46 10.79
C ASN A 132 12.48 23.01 11.97
N LEU A 133 11.75 22.16 12.70
CA LEU A 133 11.00 22.55 13.89
C LEU A 133 11.95 23.03 15.01
N LEU A 134 13.09 22.36 15.20
CA LEU A 134 14.11 22.79 16.15
C LEU A 134 14.81 24.08 15.71
N MET A 135 14.96 24.29 14.40
CA MET A 135 15.46 25.54 13.84
C MET A 135 14.53 26.71 14.17
N GLY A 136 13.21 26.54 14.03
CA GLY A 136 12.23 27.55 14.47
C GLY A 136 12.37 27.88 15.95
N ARG A 137 12.50 26.85 16.79
CA ARG A 137 12.73 26.99 18.23
C ARG A 137 14.00 27.78 18.57
N GLU A 138 15.10 27.56 17.83
CA GLU A 138 16.37 28.29 18.01
C GLU A 138 16.27 29.73 17.52
N LEU A 139 15.68 29.96 16.35
CA LEU A 139 15.51 31.30 15.81
C LEU A 139 14.63 32.15 16.72
N GLN A 140 13.55 31.61 17.28
CA GLN A 140 12.75 32.34 18.29
C GLN A 140 13.61 32.84 19.46
N ARG A 141 14.57 32.04 19.97
CA ARG A 141 15.51 32.51 21.02
C ARG A 141 16.39 33.66 20.53
N HIS A 142 16.95 33.55 19.33
CA HIS A 142 17.77 34.61 18.74
C HIS A 142 17.01 35.92 18.53
N PHE A 143 15.69 35.86 18.39
CA PHE A 143 14.79 37.01 18.28
C PHE A 143 14.15 37.41 19.61
N GLY A 144 14.57 36.81 20.73
CA GLY A 144 14.08 37.15 22.08
C GLY A 144 12.63 36.72 22.35
N GLN A 145 12.11 35.75 21.58
CA GLN A 145 10.79 35.16 21.78
C GLN A 145 10.89 33.90 22.65
N GLU A 146 9.76 33.53 23.27
CA GLU A 146 9.64 32.21 23.89
C GLU A 146 9.74 31.12 22.81
N SER A 147 10.50 30.08 23.13
CA SER A 147 10.71 28.97 22.21
C SER A 147 9.48 28.06 22.11
N GLN A 148 8.96 27.87 20.90
CA GLN A 148 7.86 26.97 20.59
C GLN A 148 8.06 25.56 21.14
N VAL A 149 6.96 24.91 21.50
CA VAL A 149 6.92 23.47 21.72
C VAL A 149 6.96 22.77 20.35
N VAL A 150 7.89 21.84 20.20
CA VAL A 150 7.98 20.99 19.01
C VAL A 150 7.17 19.72 19.24
N LEU A 151 6.13 19.50 18.43
CA LEU A 151 5.32 18.29 18.49
C LEU A 151 5.41 17.53 17.17
N THR A 152 6.08 16.38 17.21
CA THR A 152 6.24 15.53 16.03
C THR A 152 5.25 14.38 16.01
N MET A 153 4.64 14.12 14.85
CA MET A 153 3.84 12.94 14.58
C MET A 153 4.63 11.90 13.76
N PRO A 154 4.40 10.60 13.97
CA PRO A 154 5.02 9.57 13.13
C PRO A 154 4.66 9.73 11.65
N ILE A 155 5.56 9.27 10.78
CA ILE A 155 5.28 9.18 9.35
C ILE A 155 4.36 8.00 9.07
N LEU A 156 3.33 8.25 8.26
CA LEU A 156 2.49 7.20 7.70
C LEU A 156 3.14 6.64 6.44
N GLU A 157 3.32 5.33 6.42
CA GLU A 157 3.79 4.57 5.28
C GLU A 157 2.68 4.45 4.20
N GLY A 158 3.06 4.49 2.93
CA GLY A 158 2.12 4.36 1.81
C GLY A 158 1.69 2.91 1.56
N LEU A 159 0.97 2.67 0.46
CA LEU A 159 0.42 1.34 0.14
C LEU A 159 1.46 0.21 0.07
N ASP A 160 2.73 0.53 -0.13
CA ASP A 160 3.82 -0.44 -0.25
C ASP A 160 4.38 -0.96 1.09
N GLY A 161 4.00 -0.39 2.24
CA GLY A 161 4.49 -0.87 3.54
C GLY A 161 5.78 -0.23 4.04
N VAL A 162 6.54 0.45 3.17
CA VAL A 162 7.96 0.77 3.43
C VAL A 162 8.21 2.26 3.31
N GLN A 163 7.84 2.85 2.19
CA GLN A 163 8.10 4.24 1.89
C GLN A 163 7.03 5.12 2.51
N LYS A 164 7.42 6.33 2.92
CA LYS A 164 6.48 7.39 3.30
C LYS A 164 5.41 7.55 2.22
N MET A 165 4.15 7.73 2.66
CA MET A 165 3.05 8.01 1.74
C MET A 165 3.32 9.27 0.92
N SER A 166 3.30 9.15 -0.40
CA SER A 166 3.57 10.24 -1.34
C SER A 166 2.84 10.04 -2.66
N LYS A 167 2.13 11.09 -3.11
CA LYS A 167 1.50 11.11 -4.44
C LYS A 167 2.49 10.82 -5.57
N SER A 168 3.75 11.26 -5.43
CA SER A 168 4.79 11.05 -6.44
C SER A 168 5.25 9.59 -6.57
N LEU A 169 5.02 8.77 -5.55
CA LEU A 169 5.39 7.36 -5.53
C LEU A 169 4.21 6.45 -5.96
N GLY A 170 3.03 7.03 -6.22
CA GLY A 170 1.83 6.25 -6.51
C GLY A 170 1.32 5.40 -5.34
N ASN A 171 1.87 5.59 -4.14
CA ASN A 171 1.56 4.81 -2.94
C ASN A 171 0.61 5.54 -1.98
N ALA A 172 -0.09 6.58 -2.44
CA ALA A 172 -0.93 7.43 -1.60
C ALA A 172 -2.43 7.13 -1.70
N ILE A 173 -3.12 7.38 -0.59
CA ILE A 173 -4.58 7.44 -0.51
C ILE A 173 -4.98 8.91 -0.38
N GLY A 174 -5.53 9.49 -1.43
CA GLY A 174 -5.99 10.87 -1.44
C GLY A 174 -7.33 11.05 -0.73
N ILE A 175 -7.43 12.07 0.13
CA ILE A 175 -8.65 12.40 0.90
C ILE A 175 -9.85 12.88 0.07
N ASN A 176 -9.65 13.09 -1.23
CA ASN A 176 -10.67 13.51 -2.19
C ASN A 176 -10.91 12.45 -3.27
N GLU A 177 -10.32 11.27 -3.15
CA GLU A 177 -10.57 10.18 -4.07
C GLU A 177 -12.01 9.66 -3.93
N PRO A 178 -12.58 9.02 -4.96
CA PRO A 178 -13.87 8.37 -4.84
C PRO A 178 -13.90 7.36 -3.68
N PRO A 179 -15.03 7.24 -2.94
CA PRO A 179 -15.17 6.31 -1.81
C PRO A 179 -14.70 4.88 -2.10
N LEU A 180 -15.03 4.35 -3.29
CA LEU A 180 -14.64 3.01 -3.72
C LEU A 180 -13.12 2.88 -3.93
N GLU A 181 -12.44 3.93 -4.39
CA GLU A 181 -10.99 3.93 -4.55
C GLU A 181 -10.28 3.94 -3.19
N ILE A 182 -10.70 4.82 -2.27
CA ILE A 182 -10.19 4.85 -0.89
C ILE A 182 -10.38 3.47 -0.24
N TYR A 183 -11.60 2.93 -0.33
CA TYR A 183 -11.92 1.62 0.22
C TYR A 183 -11.02 0.53 -0.37
N GLY A 184 -10.92 0.46 -1.69
CA GLY A 184 -10.09 -0.52 -2.39
C GLY A 184 -8.60 -0.42 -2.04
N LYS A 185 -8.07 0.80 -1.90
CA LYS A 185 -6.69 1.06 -1.50
C LYS A 185 -6.43 0.59 -0.06
N ILE A 186 -7.33 0.87 0.88
CA ILE A 186 -7.21 0.36 2.26
C ILE A 186 -7.28 -1.17 2.28
N MET A 187 -8.16 -1.78 1.49
CA MET A 187 -8.21 -3.24 1.38
C MET A 187 -6.93 -3.86 0.78
N SER A 188 -6.11 -3.07 0.09
CA SER A 188 -4.87 -3.55 -0.57
C SER A 188 -3.63 -3.54 0.33
N ILE A 189 -3.63 -2.83 1.46
CA ILE A 189 -2.49 -2.80 2.39
C ILE A 189 -2.32 -4.15 3.11
N SER A 190 -1.15 -4.44 3.67
CA SER A 190 -0.94 -5.70 4.40
C SER A 190 -1.75 -5.77 5.70
N ASP A 191 -2.01 -6.98 6.20
CA ASP A 191 -2.73 -7.18 7.47
C ASP A 191 -1.98 -6.55 8.65
N GLU A 192 -0.65 -6.57 8.63
CA GLU A 192 0.20 -5.95 9.64
C GLU A 192 0.13 -4.43 9.57
N MET A 193 0.24 -3.86 8.36
CA MET A 193 0.23 -2.41 8.14
C MET A 193 -1.10 -1.76 8.52
N MET A 194 -2.21 -2.47 8.36
CA MET A 194 -3.55 -1.98 8.73
C MET A 194 -3.60 -1.45 10.16
N TRP A 195 -2.91 -2.09 11.11
CA TRP A 195 -2.90 -1.63 12.50
C TRP A 195 -2.19 -0.30 12.68
N ARG A 196 -1.17 -0.04 11.87
CA ARG A 196 -0.50 1.27 11.83
C ARG A 196 -1.45 2.37 11.38
N TYR A 197 -2.32 2.06 10.43
CA TYR A 197 -3.35 2.98 9.96
C TYR A 197 -4.42 3.21 11.03
N TYR A 198 -4.82 2.19 11.78
CA TYR A 198 -5.69 2.37 12.94
C TYR A 198 -5.09 3.35 13.96
N GLU A 199 -3.83 3.15 14.34
CA GLU A 199 -3.15 3.99 15.33
C GLU A 199 -3.04 5.46 14.91
N LEU A 200 -2.78 5.72 13.63
CA LEU A 200 -2.47 7.06 13.14
C LEU A 200 -3.66 7.81 12.56
N LEU A 201 -4.71 7.10 12.12
CA LEU A 201 -5.81 7.68 11.34
C LEU A 201 -7.18 7.50 11.99
N THR A 202 -7.27 6.90 13.18
CA THR A 202 -8.55 6.70 13.87
C THR A 202 -8.46 7.10 15.34
N ASP A 203 -9.60 7.43 15.94
CA ASP A 203 -9.71 7.70 17.38
C ASP A 203 -9.85 6.43 18.24
N VAL A 204 -9.64 5.25 17.65
CA VAL A 204 -9.71 3.97 18.37
C VAL A 204 -8.56 3.91 19.38
N GLN A 205 -8.87 3.62 20.63
CA GLN A 205 -7.87 3.58 21.68
C GLN A 205 -6.90 2.40 21.47
N ILE A 206 -5.63 2.58 21.85
CA ILE A 206 -4.60 1.54 21.70
C ILE A 206 -5.04 0.23 22.37
N ALA A 207 -5.67 0.29 23.55
CA ALA A 207 -6.19 -0.89 24.24
C ALA A 207 -7.26 -1.65 23.42
N ASP A 208 -8.11 -0.94 22.68
CA ASP A 208 -9.12 -1.53 21.81
C ASP A 208 -8.48 -2.10 20.54
N ILE A 209 -7.47 -1.43 19.98
CA ILE A 209 -6.69 -1.96 18.86
C ILE A 209 -6.03 -3.30 19.24
N GLU A 210 -5.42 -3.40 20.43
CA GLU A 210 -4.82 -4.65 20.92
C GLU A 210 -5.84 -5.76 21.20
N LYS A 211 -7.08 -5.40 21.51
CA LYS A 211 -8.19 -6.36 21.58
C LYS A 211 -8.60 -6.83 20.19
N MET A 212 -8.80 -5.90 19.25
CA MET A 212 -9.15 -6.20 17.85
C MET A 212 -8.09 -7.10 17.20
N LYS A 213 -6.80 -6.86 17.42
CA LYS A 213 -5.69 -7.70 16.92
C LYS A 213 -5.83 -9.18 17.28
N ARG A 214 -6.41 -9.49 18.45
CA ARG A 214 -6.56 -10.87 18.97
C ARG A 214 -7.87 -11.51 18.55
N GLU A 215 -8.93 -10.72 18.46
CA GLU A 215 -10.29 -11.23 18.33
C GLU A 215 -10.83 -11.16 16.89
N TRP A 216 -10.33 -10.23 16.07
CA TRP A 216 -10.89 -9.98 14.74
C TRP A 216 -10.12 -10.69 13.64
N HIS A 217 -10.85 -11.20 12.66
CA HIS A 217 -10.26 -11.66 11.42
C HIS A 217 -9.70 -10.45 10.62
N PRO A 218 -8.48 -10.50 10.06
CA PRO A 218 -7.85 -9.36 9.39
C PRO A 218 -8.71 -8.71 8.30
N MET A 219 -9.40 -9.53 7.50
CA MET A 219 -10.35 -9.04 6.48
C MET A 219 -11.45 -8.15 7.07
N GLU A 220 -12.02 -8.52 8.23
CA GLU A 220 -13.09 -7.74 8.86
C GLU A 220 -12.55 -6.44 9.45
N ALA A 221 -11.36 -6.48 10.06
CA ALA A 221 -10.68 -5.29 10.54
C ALA A 221 -10.33 -4.32 9.40
N LYS A 222 -9.94 -4.82 8.21
CA LYS A 222 -9.67 -3.96 7.04
C LYS A 222 -10.92 -3.31 6.49
N LYS A 223 -12.01 -4.07 6.37
CA LYS A 223 -13.30 -3.53 5.97
C LYS A 223 -13.76 -2.44 6.93
N ASP A 224 -13.57 -2.65 8.23
CA ASP A 224 -13.91 -1.65 9.24
C ASP A 224 -13.06 -0.37 9.12
N LEU A 225 -11.74 -0.51 8.98
CA LEU A 225 -10.85 0.61 8.75
C LEU A 225 -11.26 1.39 7.49
N ALA A 226 -11.53 0.68 6.40
CA ALA A 226 -11.95 1.28 5.14
C ALA A 226 -13.26 2.06 5.30
N ARG A 227 -14.23 1.51 6.04
CA ARG A 227 -15.48 2.22 6.34
C ARG A 227 -15.26 3.49 7.16
N ARG A 228 -14.38 3.47 8.17
CA ARG A 228 -14.07 4.63 9.01
C ARG A 228 -13.47 5.76 8.18
N ILE A 229 -12.38 5.47 7.46
CA ILE A 229 -11.69 6.49 6.66
C ILE A 229 -12.61 7.08 5.57
N VAL A 230 -13.42 6.25 4.90
CA VAL A 230 -14.40 6.76 3.93
C VAL A 230 -15.47 7.61 4.60
N THR A 231 -15.91 7.24 5.81
CA THR A 231 -16.89 8.01 6.58
C THR A 231 -16.33 9.39 6.93
N ASP A 232 -15.08 9.46 7.39
CA ASP A 232 -14.45 10.71 7.83
C ASP A 232 -14.33 11.74 6.70
N PHE A 233 -14.02 11.30 5.47
CA PHE A 233 -13.80 12.19 4.34
C PHE A 233 -14.99 12.35 3.39
N HIS A 234 -16.02 11.50 3.53
CA HIS A 234 -17.24 11.50 2.73
C HIS A 234 -18.49 11.41 3.61
N SER A 235 -19.04 10.20 3.80
CA SER A 235 -20.24 9.96 4.59
C SER A 235 -20.40 8.49 4.92
N VAL A 236 -21.21 8.19 5.94
CA VAL A 236 -21.58 6.82 6.33
C VAL A 236 -22.21 6.06 5.16
N GLU A 237 -23.09 6.72 4.40
CA GLU A 237 -23.75 6.10 3.24
C GLU A 237 -22.77 5.82 2.09
N ALA A 238 -21.81 6.71 1.86
CA ALA A 238 -20.74 6.49 0.89
C ALA A 238 -19.85 5.31 1.29
N ALA A 239 -19.53 5.18 2.58
CA ALA A 239 -18.77 4.06 3.13
C ALA A 239 -19.50 2.71 2.98
N ARG A 240 -20.81 2.68 3.28
CA ARG A 240 -21.66 1.50 3.09
C ARG A 240 -21.67 1.06 1.63
N LYS A 241 -21.97 1.99 0.72
CA LYS A 241 -22.01 1.72 -0.73
C LYS A 241 -20.66 1.26 -1.28
N ALA A 242 -19.56 1.90 -0.86
CA ALA A 242 -18.22 1.49 -1.26
C ALA A 242 -17.89 0.05 -0.84
N GLY A 243 -18.28 -0.35 0.37
CA GLY A 243 -18.12 -1.73 0.84
C GLY A 243 -18.92 -2.76 0.03
N GLU A 244 -20.17 -2.44 -0.32
CA GLU A 244 -21.02 -3.30 -1.15
C GLU A 244 -20.47 -3.45 -2.58
N ASP A 245 -20.06 -2.34 -3.19
CA ASP A 245 -19.51 -2.32 -4.55
C ASP A 245 -18.15 -3.04 -4.59
N TRP A 246 -17.30 -2.87 -3.57
CA TRP A 246 -16.06 -3.61 -3.43
C TRP A 246 -16.31 -5.12 -3.31
N ALA A 247 -17.27 -5.55 -2.48
CA ALA A 247 -17.60 -6.97 -2.32
C ALA A 247 -18.08 -7.62 -3.62
N LYS A 248 -18.92 -6.92 -4.40
CA LYS A 248 -19.34 -7.37 -5.73
C LYS A 248 -18.16 -7.51 -6.70
N GLN A 249 -17.25 -6.54 -6.71
CA GLN A 249 -16.05 -6.58 -7.56
C GLN A 249 -15.08 -7.68 -7.14
N PHE A 250 -14.95 -7.92 -5.83
CA PHE A 250 -14.10 -8.98 -5.29
C PHE A 250 -14.63 -10.37 -5.67
N GLN A 251 -15.93 -10.62 -5.50
CA GLN A 251 -16.57 -11.89 -5.90
C GLN A 251 -16.48 -12.16 -7.41
N LYS A 252 -16.66 -11.13 -8.25
CA LYS A 252 -16.47 -11.23 -9.71
C LYS A 252 -15.02 -11.50 -10.13
N ARG A 253 -14.03 -11.14 -9.31
CA ARG A 253 -12.62 -11.45 -9.57
C ARG A 253 -12.23 -12.85 -9.10
N GLU A 254 -12.91 -13.39 -8.10
CA GLU A 254 -12.71 -14.79 -7.65
C GLU A 254 -13.42 -15.81 -8.55
N THR A 255 -14.47 -15.39 -9.25
CA THR A 255 -15.27 -16.25 -10.13
C THR A 255 -15.22 -15.71 -11.55
N PRO A 256 -14.40 -16.28 -12.46
CA PRO A 256 -14.42 -15.86 -13.86
C PRO A 256 -15.81 -16.11 -14.45
N ASP A 257 -16.46 -15.06 -14.99
CA ASP A 257 -17.79 -15.16 -15.64
C ASP A 257 -17.78 -16.12 -16.86
N VAL A 258 -16.60 -16.43 -17.40
CA VAL A 258 -16.37 -17.43 -18.44
C VAL A 258 -15.12 -18.23 -18.07
N ILE A 259 -15.30 -19.49 -17.67
CA ILE A 259 -14.19 -20.42 -17.47
C ILE A 259 -13.80 -20.98 -18.84
N GLU A 260 -12.60 -20.69 -19.31
CA GLU A 260 -12.04 -21.26 -20.54
C GLU A 260 -11.98 -22.79 -20.42
N GLN A 261 -12.61 -23.49 -21.36
CA GLN A 261 -12.55 -24.94 -21.45
C GLN A 261 -11.36 -25.37 -22.31
N VAL A 262 -10.50 -26.23 -21.78
CA VAL A 262 -9.32 -26.77 -22.48
C VAL A 262 -9.40 -28.29 -22.54
N MET A 263 -9.10 -28.84 -23.72
CA MET A 263 -9.02 -30.28 -23.94
C MET A 263 -7.58 -30.76 -23.69
N VAL A 264 -7.40 -31.75 -22.83
CA VAL A 264 -6.09 -32.37 -22.54
C VAL A 264 -6.13 -33.86 -22.85
N SER A 265 -5.14 -34.33 -23.60
CA SER A 265 -5.01 -35.75 -23.95
C SER A 265 -4.50 -36.56 -22.77
N LEU A 266 -5.22 -37.62 -22.38
CA LEU A 266 -4.83 -38.49 -21.26
C LEU A 266 -3.42 -39.08 -21.45
N SER A 267 -3.09 -39.50 -22.68
CA SER A 267 -1.78 -40.07 -23.03
C SER A 267 -0.59 -39.17 -22.73
N LYS A 268 -0.77 -37.84 -22.72
CA LYS A 268 0.31 -36.89 -22.44
C LYS A 268 0.58 -36.75 -20.93
N ILE A 269 -0.46 -36.91 -20.13
CA ILE A 269 -0.43 -36.62 -18.69
C ILE A 269 -0.37 -37.87 -17.82
N ILE A 270 -0.59 -39.06 -18.39
CA ILE A 270 -0.61 -40.33 -17.66
C ILE A 270 0.71 -40.57 -16.89
N ALA A 271 0.59 -41.13 -15.70
CA ALA A 271 1.74 -41.50 -14.88
C ALA A 271 2.09 -42.98 -15.06
N GLY A 272 3.36 -43.27 -15.36
CA GLY A 272 3.83 -44.67 -15.50
C GLY A 272 3.23 -45.38 -16.72
N SER A 273 2.87 -46.65 -16.55
CA SER A 273 2.27 -47.51 -17.59
C SER A 273 0.81 -47.17 -17.92
N GLY A 274 0.16 -46.34 -17.11
CA GLY A 274 -1.27 -46.06 -17.26
C GLY A 274 -2.19 -47.15 -16.74
N GLU A 275 -1.63 -48.14 -16.04
CA GLU A 275 -2.42 -49.17 -15.40
C GLU A 275 -3.33 -48.55 -14.32
N PRO A 276 -4.62 -48.93 -14.29
CA PRO A 276 -5.52 -48.44 -13.27
C PRO A 276 -5.09 -48.88 -11.86
N ILE A 277 -5.12 -47.96 -10.91
CA ILE A 277 -4.76 -48.20 -9.51
C ILE A 277 -5.98 -48.38 -8.63
N ASN A 278 -5.85 -49.19 -7.58
CA ASN A 278 -6.88 -49.28 -6.54
C ASN A 278 -6.80 -48.06 -5.62
N ILE A 279 -7.83 -47.23 -5.61
CA ILE A 279 -7.86 -46.00 -4.79
C ILE A 279 -8.38 -46.22 -3.36
N SER A 280 -8.80 -47.44 -3.01
CA SER A 280 -9.08 -47.81 -1.60
C SER A 280 -7.80 -47.93 -0.78
N SER A 281 -6.63 -48.01 -1.44
CA SER A 281 -5.30 -47.92 -0.84
C SER A 281 -4.34 -47.30 -1.86
N PRO A 282 -4.45 -45.98 -2.11
CA PRO A 282 -3.71 -45.31 -3.15
C PRO A 282 -2.22 -45.22 -2.79
N PRO A 283 -1.31 -45.23 -3.79
CA PRO A 283 0.10 -44.93 -3.55
C PRO A 283 0.28 -43.57 -2.85
N VAL A 284 1.32 -43.45 -2.03
CA VAL A 284 1.59 -42.26 -1.19
C VAL A 284 1.74 -40.96 -2.02
N ASP A 285 2.17 -41.08 -3.26
CA ASP A 285 2.39 -39.98 -4.19
C ASP A 285 1.18 -39.63 -5.06
N VAL A 286 0.02 -40.28 -4.83
CA VAL A 286 -1.25 -40.04 -5.52
C VAL A 286 -2.26 -39.40 -4.56
N GLN A 287 -2.86 -38.29 -4.98
CA GLN A 287 -3.99 -37.68 -4.28
C GLN A 287 -5.31 -38.12 -4.90
N VAL A 288 -6.25 -38.50 -4.04
CA VAL A 288 -7.64 -38.80 -4.37
C VAL A 288 -8.48 -37.62 -3.90
N LEU A 289 -9.29 -37.04 -4.79
CA LEU A 289 -10.17 -35.92 -4.42
C LEU A 289 -11.38 -36.45 -3.67
N GLY A 290 -11.95 -35.66 -2.75
CA GLY A 290 -13.10 -36.05 -1.92
C GLY A 290 -14.33 -36.45 -2.73
N ARG A 291 -14.52 -35.88 -3.93
CA ARG A 291 -15.58 -36.27 -4.88
C ARG A 291 -15.41 -37.66 -5.51
N GLU A 292 -14.23 -38.26 -5.40
CA GLU A 292 -13.89 -39.59 -5.92
C GLU A 292 -14.09 -40.69 -4.86
N ASN A 293 -14.51 -40.32 -3.64
CA ASN A 293 -14.79 -41.25 -2.54
C ASN A 293 -15.88 -42.24 -2.95
N GLY A 294 -15.48 -43.47 -3.28
CA GLY A 294 -16.39 -44.56 -3.72
C GLY A 294 -15.98 -45.22 -5.03
N LEU A 295 -15.07 -44.63 -5.80
CA LEU A 295 -14.45 -45.30 -6.94
C LEU A 295 -13.53 -46.43 -6.44
N LYS A 296 -13.56 -47.57 -7.13
CA LYS A 296 -12.66 -48.70 -6.80
C LYS A 296 -11.32 -48.59 -7.52
N ILE A 297 -11.32 -47.96 -8.68
CA ILE A 297 -10.20 -47.94 -9.62
C ILE A 297 -10.12 -46.55 -10.27
N ALA A 298 -8.91 -46.00 -10.41
CA ALA A 298 -8.65 -44.73 -11.11
C ALA A 298 -7.34 -44.79 -11.90
N ILE A 299 -7.17 -43.88 -12.86
CA ILE A 299 -5.93 -43.73 -13.61
C ILE A 299 -5.10 -42.61 -12.96
N PRO A 300 -3.84 -42.87 -12.58
CA PRO A 300 -2.99 -41.82 -12.04
C PRO A 300 -2.47 -40.92 -13.16
N VAL A 301 -2.70 -39.61 -13.06
CA VAL A 301 -2.14 -38.60 -13.97
C VAL A 301 -1.15 -37.71 -13.23
N ARG A 302 -0.13 -37.22 -13.92
CA ARG A 302 0.80 -36.24 -13.33
C ARG A 302 0.19 -34.84 -13.35
N VAL A 303 0.15 -34.23 -12.18
CA VAL A 303 -0.43 -32.89 -11.99
C VAL A 303 0.38 -31.84 -12.73
N ASP A 304 1.71 -31.95 -12.70
CA ASP A 304 2.58 -30.99 -13.35
C ASP A 304 2.43 -30.93 -14.89
N LYS A 305 2.25 -32.09 -15.54
CA LYS A 305 1.95 -32.19 -16.97
C LYS A 305 0.53 -31.73 -17.29
N LEU A 306 -0.44 -32.05 -16.43
CA LEU A 306 -1.81 -31.55 -16.55
C LEU A 306 -1.84 -30.01 -16.56
N LEU A 307 -1.08 -29.36 -15.67
CA LEU A 307 -0.98 -27.90 -15.63
C LEU A 307 -0.33 -27.32 -16.88
N ALA A 308 0.72 -27.96 -17.39
CA ALA A 308 1.40 -27.53 -18.60
C ALA A 308 0.49 -27.64 -19.84
N GLU A 309 -0.15 -28.80 -20.04
CA GLU A 309 -1.05 -29.04 -21.18
C GLU A 309 -2.33 -28.18 -21.11
N ALA A 310 -2.80 -27.83 -19.91
CA ALA A 310 -3.93 -26.91 -19.74
C ALA A 310 -3.54 -25.43 -19.97
N GLY A 311 -2.26 -25.12 -20.17
CA GLY A 311 -1.75 -23.74 -20.28
C GLY A 311 -1.80 -22.98 -18.96
N LEU A 312 -1.82 -23.68 -17.81
CA LEU A 312 -1.77 -23.10 -16.47
C LEU A 312 -0.34 -23.01 -15.91
N ALA A 313 0.62 -23.63 -16.59
CA ALA A 313 2.05 -23.53 -16.35
C ALA A 313 2.81 -23.46 -17.68
N GLU A 314 3.96 -22.78 -17.71
CA GLU A 314 4.78 -22.65 -18.92
C GLU A 314 5.43 -23.98 -19.34
N SER A 315 5.63 -24.88 -18.37
CA SER A 315 6.19 -26.21 -18.57
C SER A 315 5.82 -27.14 -17.41
N ALA A 316 6.08 -28.44 -17.54
CA ALA A 316 5.91 -29.37 -16.43
C ALA A 316 6.81 -29.03 -15.23
N SER A 317 8.02 -28.51 -15.46
CA SER A 317 8.91 -28.05 -14.38
C SER A 317 8.30 -26.87 -13.61
N ASP A 318 7.71 -25.91 -14.32
CA ASP A 318 6.97 -24.79 -13.70
C ASP A 318 5.71 -25.29 -12.96
N GLY A 319 4.97 -26.23 -13.54
CA GLY A 319 3.82 -26.87 -12.91
C GLY A 319 4.19 -27.56 -11.59
N GLY A 320 5.30 -28.31 -11.58
CA GLY A 320 5.82 -28.94 -10.37
C GLY A 320 6.28 -27.95 -9.30
N ARG A 321 6.84 -26.81 -9.70
CA ARG A 321 7.20 -25.72 -8.78
C ARG A 321 5.95 -25.09 -8.15
N LYS A 322 4.93 -24.78 -8.95
CA LYS A 322 3.65 -24.21 -8.48
C LYS A 322 2.93 -25.16 -7.53
N LEU A 323 2.99 -26.47 -7.80
CA LEU A 323 2.46 -27.50 -6.91
C LEU A 323 3.16 -27.50 -5.55
N LYS A 324 4.50 -27.47 -5.52
CA LYS A 324 5.29 -27.41 -4.27
C LYS A 324 5.02 -26.14 -3.44
N GLN A 325 4.61 -25.05 -4.10
CA GLN A 325 4.24 -23.79 -3.46
C GLN A 325 2.80 -23.79 -2.91
N GLY A 326 2.04 -24.88 -3.07
CA GLY A 326 0.65 -24.97 -2.62
C GLY A 326 -0.31 -24.11 -3.44
N ALA A 327 0.06 -23.71 -4.65
CA ALA A 327 -0.71 -22.77 -5.48
C ALA A 327 -1.74 -23.45 -6.40
N VAL A 328 -1.91 -24.78 -6.29
CA VAL A 328 -2.72 -25.60 -7.21
C VAL A 328 -3.95 -26.14 -6.51
N GLU A 329 -5.10 -25.92 -7.11
CA GLU A 329 -6.39 -26.41 -6.62
C GLU A 329 -7.15 -27.09 -7.76
N ILE A 330 -7.73 -28.26 -7.47
CA ILE A 330 -8.52 -29.04 -8.43
C ILE A 330 -9.87 -29.37 -7.79
N ASP A 331 -10.96 -29.02 -8.47
CA ASP A 331 -12.35 -29.17 -8.01
C ASP A 331 -12.63 -28.58 -6.61
N GLY A 332 -11.93 -27.52 -6.25
CA GLY A 332 -12.09 -26.87 -4.94
C GLY A 332 -11.14 -27.40 -3.86
N GLU A 333 -10.30 -28.40 -4.16
CA GLU A 333 -9.39 -29.01 -3.20
C GLU A 333 -7.93 -28.70 -3.53
N THR A 334 -7.15 -28.27 -2.53
CA THR A 334 -5.72 -28.02 -2.70
C THR A 334 -4.99 -29.32 -2.99
N VAL A 335 -4.25 -29.35 -4.11
CA VAL A 335 -3.48 -30.52 -4.51
C VAL A 335 -2.04 -30.35 -4.05
N VAL A 336 -1.53 -31.36 -3.35
CA VAL A 336 -0.18 -31.36 -2.76
C VAL A 336 0.66 -32.55 -3.17
N ARG A 337 0.03 -33.57 -3.80
CA ARG A 337 0.73 -34.75 -4.33
C ARG A 337 1.05 -34.58 -5.82
N PRO A 338 2.16 -35.17 -6.30
CA PRO A 338 2.59 -35.03 -7.70
C PRO A 338 1.66 -35.73 -8.70
N LYS A 339 0.84 -36.68 -8.25
CA LYS A 339 -0.13 -37.41 -9.07
C LYS A 339 -1.55 -37.21 -8.53
N LEU A 340 -2.51 -37.21 -9.46
CA LEU A 340 -3.92 -37.15 -9.19
C LEU A 340 -4.60 -38.43 -9.69
N ALA A 341 -5.47 -39.03 -8.88
CA ALA A 341 -6.36 -40.08 -9.33
C ALA A 341 -7.51 -39.47 -10.15
N VAL A 342 -7.67 -39.92 -11.39
CA VAL A 342 -8.75 -39.49 -12.29
C VAL A 342 -9.59 -40.71 -12.67
N PRO A 343 -10.93 -40.62 -12.70
CA PRO A 343 -11.77 -41.76 -13.02
C PRO A 343 -11.59 -42.19 -14.48
N SER A 344 -11.96 -43.43 -14.78
CA SER A 344 -12.07 -43.92 -16.16
C SER A 344 -13.53 -44.31 -16.42
N PRO A 345 -14.26 -43.65 -17.35
CA PRO A 345 -13.79 -42.56 -18.20
C PRO A 345 -13.51 -41.25 -17.43
N PRO A 346 -12.59 -40.39 -17.92
CA PRO A 346 -12.28 -39.12 -17.27
C PRO A 346 -13.46 -38.15 -17.34
N ARG A 347 -13.64 -37.39 -16.26
CA ARG A 347 -14.57 -36.25 -16.23
C ARG A 347 -13.81 -34.93 -16.36
N PRO A 348 -14.49 -33.83 -16.74
CA PRO A 348 -13.91 -32.50 -16.64
C PRO A 348 -13.54 -32.15 -15.19
N LEU A 349 -12.39 -31.48 -15.04
CA LEU A 349 -11.85 -31.00 -13.77
C LEU A 349 -11.79 -29.48 -13.80
N THR A 350 -12.22 -28.81 -12.74
CA THR A 350 -11.93 -27.37 -12.57
C THR A 350 -10.54 -27.22 -11.97
N VAL A 351 -9.60 -26.63 -12.70
CA VAL A 351 -8.19 -26.49 -12.26
C VAL A 351 -7.88 -25.02 -12.09
N ARG A 352 -7.41 -24.65 -10.89
CA ARG A 352 -7.03 -23.28 -10.53
C ARG A 352 -5.56 -23.21 -10.13
N VAL A 353 -4.86 -22.21 -10.66
CA VAL A 353 -3.50 -21.85 -10.28
C VAL A 353 -3.45 -20.35 -10.01
N GLY A 354 -3.29 -19.97 -8.74
CA GLY A 354 -3.38 -18.57 -8.32
C GLY A 354 -4.73 -17.95 -8.71
N ARG A 355 -4.71 -16.95 -9.61
CA ARG A 355 -5.92 -16.23 -10.08
C ARG A 355 -6.52 -16.77 -11.38
N VAL A 356 -5.87 -17.75 -12.03
CA VAL A 356 -6.33 -18.31 -13.31
C VAL A 356 -7.04 -19.63 -13.04
N MET A 357 -8.24 -19.79 -13.60
CA MET A 357 -9.06 -21.00 -13.49
C MET A 357 -9.47 -21.47 -14.88
N LYS A 358 -9.41 -22.77 -15.13
CA LYS A 358 -9.83 -23.41 -16.39
C LYS A 358 -10.64 -24.67 -16.12
N LEU A 359 -11.52 -25.01 -17.05
CA LEU A 359 -12.26 -26.28 -17.07
C LEU A 359 -11.50 -27.24 -17.99
N VAL A 360 -10.82 -28.21 -17.41
CA VAL A 360 -9.97 -29.15 -18.13
C VAL A 360 -10.75 -30.43 -18.41
N ALA A 361 -11.11 -30.65 -19.67
CA ALA A 361 -11.71 -31.89 -20.12
C ALA A 361 -10.60 -32.86 -20.57
N ILE A 362 -10.46 -33.98 -19.86
CA ILE A 362 -9.50 -35.03 -20.20
C ILE A 362 -10.20 -36.00 -21.16
N SER A 363 -9.59 -36.26 -22.32
CA SER A 363 -10.16 -37.17 -23.32
C SER A 363 -9.16 -38.21 -23.79
N ASP A 364 -9.68 -39.38 -24.15
CA ASP A 364 -8.92 -40.47 -24.78
C ASP A 364 -8.76 -40.21 -26.29
N GLY A 365 -7.55 -39.84 -26.70
CA GLY A 365 -7.02 -40.19 -28.03
C GLY A 365 -6.30 -41.55 -27.92
N PRO A 366 -6.19 -42.35 -28.99
CA PRO A 366 -6.03 -43.80 -28.91
C PRO A 366 -4.80 -44.21 -28.07
N VAL A 367 -5.05 -44.94 -26.99
CA VAL A 367 -4.03 -45.65 -26.21
C VAL A 367 -4.01 -47.10 -26.69
N PRO A 368 -2.89 -47.64 -27.21
CA PRO A 368 -2.82 -49.04 -27.60
C PRO A 368 -2.83 -49.94 -26.35
N GLY A 369 -3.76 -50.90 -26.29
CA GLY A 369 -3.54 -52.14 -25.54
C GLY A 369 -4.21 -52.32 -24.18
N LEU A 370 -5.51 -52.05 -24.04
CA LEU A 370 -6.32 -52.68 -22.96
C LEU A 370 -7.38 -53.58 -23.60
N PRO A 371 -7.46 -54.88 -23.21
CA PRO A 371 -8.41 -55.81 -23.78
C PRO A 371 -9.82 -55.45 -23.32
N SER A 372 -10.74 -55.46 -24.29
CA SER A 372 -12.17 -55.33 -24.09
C SER A 372 -12.74 -56.57 -23.40
N SER A 373 -13.14 -56.44 -22.14
CA SER A 373 -14.28 -57.15 -21.55
C SER A 373 -14.69 -56.51 -20.24
#